data_AF-A0A0C4ENE0-F1
#
_entry.id   AF-A0A0C4ENE0-F1
#
_cell.length_a   1.000
_cell.length_b   1.000
_cell.length_c   1.000
_cell.angle_alpha   90.00
_cell.angle_beta   90.00
_cell.angle_gamma   90.00
#
_symmetry.space_group_name_H-M   'P 1'
#
loop_
_entity.id
_entity.type
_entity.pdbx_description
1 polymer ?
#
loop_
_entity_poly.entity_id
_entity_poly.type
_entity_poly.pdbx_seq_one_letter_code
_entity_poly.pdbx_strand_id
1 'polypeptide(L)'
;MYEQEMDEESEDQVPDRCTQQHTAADDVRTGKTWKECDETGLFGMACRHDQIVNLINIVQSGERYYFPLTMINKIIENTKDGEEYTKKLSFLYDIGCNIEKGVIWRKQFPEHLERNLLSFGTSVFHAYVHEWKCQLQYNPRLNDGWGMSDGEGMERIWAFLSPLIRQLRYCTKNHRLVAVDIQSHHHNDVGRVYALHLLYERGTHIEKLKKEASQVLDSLLADFGHTREFFQAQWTRQREIQLSVMENQSEKEIVKQIEELVELEDKLRDTNNELVQIRDTRRRNRTASQRQKLEQLPDTVRFLEGEIDSIVVELGSDNFCDLPGATDAESKALLKLKVSKSKLYEAKVGVIEMQKKWDQGGSGTRVQERYKKQMTSKVNLLKKKWLAYNNRAEAYNLDFTPRTPLATPTLEEVKSYGIEDSFWNMGALSHPDEPWAIDLDVQKGIQAYLTLTHCQDELRRIACEARQAVQWAIKKTEKMDCIGEFLTADVPTEFQYKLNQICEENHFPRQLAQNFCRLWMMWNVKCKKLLRWSTKYLDHQLDSSLETEIIEQWDLLITNSQQTWEKLVTGQSVIVEIGNLADHVEELILDQEALEYAGDPGSE
;
A
#
# COMPACT_ATOMS: atom_id res chain seq x y z
N MET A 1 -40.15 -0.40 5.11
CA MET A 1 -40.19 -0.08 6.55
C MET A 1 -38.90 -0.48 7.29
N TYR A 2 -37.86 -0.97 6.60
CA TYR A 2 -36.50 -1.17 7.11
C TYR A 2 -35.49 -0.17 6.50
N GLU A 3 -35.94 0.73 5.62
CA GLU A 3 -35.12 1.74 4.94
C GLU A 3 -35.20 3.13 5.59
N GLN A 4 -36.11 3.35 6.55
CA GLN A 4 -36.28 4.66 7.20
C GLN A 4 -35.64 4.78 8.59
N GLU A 5 -35.24 3.66 9.21
CA GLU A 5 -34.51 3.69 10.50
C GLU A 5 -32.98 3.69 10.31
N MET A 6 -32.47 3.57 9.08
CA MET A 6 -31.02 3.53 8.80
C MET A 6 -30.38 4.91 8.58
N ASP A 7 -31.17 5.96 8.40
CA ASP A 7 -30.67 7.31 8.05
C ASP A 7 -30.64 8.29 9.25
N GLU A 8 -31.29 7.98 10.39
CA GLU A 8 -31.43 8.95 11.51
C GLU A 8 -30.34 8.87 12.61
N GLU A 9 -29.41 7.92 12.58
CA GLU A 9 -28.32 7.81 13.59
C GLU A 9 -26.90 8.12 13.07
N SER A 10 -26.75 8.65 11.85
CA SER A 10 -25.43 8.91 11.26
C SER A 10 -24.87 10.33 11.40
N GLU A 11 -25.60 11.26 12.04
CA GLU A 11 -25.27 12.69 11.97
C GLU A 11 -24.30 13.23 13.03
N ASP A 12 -23.83 12.44 14.00
CA ASP A 12 -22.99 13.00 15.10
C ASP A 12 -21.71 12.21 15.42
N GLN A 13 -20.94 11.82 14.39
CA GLN A 13 -19.56 11.38 14.59
C GLN A 13 -18.59 12.09 13.64
N VAL A 14 -17.71 12.89 14.21
CA VAL A 14 -16.56 13.50 13.53
C VAL A 14 -15.75 12.37 12.86
N PRO A 15 -15.50 12.44 11.54
CA PRO A 15 -14.73 11.40 10.84
C PRO A 15 -13.37 11.21 11.50
N ASP A 16 -12.93 9.97 11.68
CA ASP A 16 -11.60 9.67 12.24
C ASP A 16 -10.52 10.38 11.41
N ARG A 17 -9.54 10.99 12.07
CA ARG A 17 -8.54 11.87 11.46
C ARG A 17 -7.74 11.16 10.35
N CYS A 18 -7.48 9.87 10.51
CA CYS A 18 -6.89 9.03 9.47
C CYS A 18 -7.70 9.05 8.17
N THR A 19 -9.03 9.16 8.23
CA THR A 19 -9.93 9.23 7.06
C THR A 19 -9.81 10.55 6.31
N GLN A 20 -9.74 11.67 7.05
CA GLN A 20 -9.68 13.02 6.49
C GLN A 20 -8.32 13.35 5.84
N GLN A 21 -7.28 12.58 6.16
CA GLN A 21 -5.93 12.76 5.61
C GLN A 21 -5.75 12.07 4.25
N HIS A 22 -6.62 11.14 3.86
CA HIS A 22 -6.56 10.46 2.56
C HIS A 22 -7.40 11.19 1.51
N THR A 23 -6.71 11.75 0.51
CA THR A 23 -7.37 12.46 -0.61
C THR A 23 -8.21 11.54 -1.51
N ALA A 24 -8.01 10.22 -1.45
CA ALA A 24 -8.86 9.23 -2.14
C ALA A 24 -10.19 8.98 -1.42
N ALA A 25 -10.19 8.98 -0.07
CA ALA A 25 -11.41 8.91 0.74
C ALA A 25 -12.20 10.24 0.70
N ASP A 26 -11.47 11.36 0.61
CA ASP A 26 -11.99 12.72 0.44
C ASP A 26 -12.19 13.13 -1.02
N ASP A 27 -12.18 12.19 -1.97
CA ASP A 27 -12.56 12.49 -3.34
C ASP A 27 -14.09 12.68 -3.36
N VAL A 28 -14.52 13.86 -2.90
CA VAL A 28 -15.88 14.41 -3.05
C VAL A 28 -16.10 14.75 -4.53
N ARG A 29 -15.83 13.79 -5.41
CA ARG A 29 -16.30 13.76 -6.80
C ARG A 29 -17.77 13.44 -6.75
N THR A 30 -18.54 14.45 -6.38
CA THR A 30 -19.99 14.44 -6.47
C THR A 30 -20.42 14.11 -7.89
N GLY A 31 -21.61 13.51 -8.05
CA GLY A 31 -22.20 13.15 -9.36
C GLY A 31 -22.31 14.30 -10.37
N LYS A 32 -22.02 15.55 -9.98
CA LYS A 32 -21.83 16.69 -10.90
C LYS A 32 -20.57 16.58 -11.77
N THR A 33 -19.52 15.89 -11.30
CA THR A 33 -18.23 15.74 -12.01
C THR A 33 -18.29 14.63 -13.08
N TRP A 34 -19.18 13.66 -12.89
CA TRP A 34 -19.31 12.45 -13.70
C TRP A 34 -20.73 12.24 -14.23
N LYS A 35 -21.50 13.33 -14.38
CA LYS A 35 -22.93 13.28 -14.74
C LYS A 35 -23.20 12.55 -16.06
N GLU A 36 -22.16 12.42 -16.89
CA GLU A 36 -22.18 11.76 -18.20
C GLU A 36 -21.52 10.36 -18.19
N CYS A 37 -21.08 9.86 -17.03
CA CYS A 37 -20.48 8.53 -16.90
C CYS A 37 -21.41 7.60 -16.11
N ASP A 38 -21.75 6.45 -16.71
CA ASP A 38 -22.55 5.41 -16.07
C ASP A 38 -21.80 4.77 -14.88
N GLU A 39 -20.48 4.57 -15.04
CA GLU A 39 -19.58 4.01 -14.03
C GLU A 39 -18.52 5.06 -13.64
N THR A 40 -18.37 5.32 -12.35
CA THR A 40 -17.51 6.38 -11.79
C THR A 40 -16.13 5.86 -11.39
N GLY A 41 -15.94 4.54 -11.30
CA GLY A 41 -14.67 3.94 -10.91
C GLY A 41 -14.68 2.41 -10.93
N LEU A 42 -13.55 1.84 -10.54
CA LEU A 42 -13.34 0.39 -10.40
C LEU A 42 -12.65 0.16 -9.05
N PHE A 43 -13.27 -0.66 -8.19
CA PHE A 43 -12.69 -1.11 -6.94
C PHE A 43 -12.12 -2.51 -7.14
N GLY A 44 -10.95 -2.80 -6.59
CA GLY A 44 -10.23 -4.05 -6.87
C GLY A 44 -9.59 -4.68 -5.64
N MET A 45 -9.41 -6.00 -5.71
CA MET A 45 -8.66 -6.78 -4.73
C MET A 45 -7.70 -7.69 -5.46
N ALA A 46 -6.46 -7.71 -4.98
CA ALA A 46 -5.39 -8.58 -5.46
C ALA A 46 -4.76 -9.38 -4.33
N CYS A 47 -4.14 -10.50 -4.68
CA CYS A 47 -3.31 -11.24 -3.73
C CYS A 47 -1.91 -10.60 -3.63
N ARG A 48 -1.10 -11.09 -2.68
CA ARG A 48 0.30 -10.64 -2.48
C ARG A 48 1.26 -10.90 -3.66
N HIS A 49 0.83 -11.72 -4.61
CA HIS A 49 1.54 -12.01 -5.86
C HIS A 49 1.09 -11.09 -7.00
N ASP A 50 0.39 -10.01 -6.67
CA ASP A 50 -0.17 -9.04 -7.60
C ASP A 50 -1.09 -9.71 -8.62
N GLN A 51 -1.91 -10.69 -8.22
CA GLN A 51 -2.90 -11.32 -9.09
C GLN A 51 -4.29 -10.79 -8.74
N ILE A 52 -5.06 -10.42 -9.75
CA ILE A 52 -6.41 -9.87 -9.58
C ILE A 52 -7.32 -10.99 -9.07
N VAL A 53 -7.96 -10.76 -7.92
CA VAL A 53 -8.90 -11.70 -7.31
C VAL A 53 -10.33 -11.30 -7.65
N ASN A 54 -10.69 -10.03 -7.43
CA ASN A 54 -12.00 -9.51 -7.76
C ASN A 54 -11.95 -8.03 -8.13
N LEU A 55 -12.85 -7.64 -9.03
CA LEU A 55 -13.12 -6.25 -9.42
C LEU A 55 -14.60 -5.95 -9.23
N ILE A 56 -14.93 -4.73 -8.80
CA ILE A 56 -16.29 -4.24 -8.60
C ILE A 56 -16.42 -2.87 -9.26
N ASN A 57 -17.43 -2.69 -10.10
CA ASN A 57 -17.72 -1.38 -10.69
C ASN A 57 -18.31 -0.45 -9.62
N ILE A 58 -17.77 0.76 -9.55
CA ILE A 58 -18.33 1.84 -8.76
C ILE A 58 -19.32 2.58 -9.66
N VAL A 59 -20.60 2.59 -9.27
CA VAL A 59 -21.70 3.14 -10.08
C VAL A 59 -22.22 4.40 -9.42
N GLN A 60 -21.99 5.55 -10.06
CA GLN A 60 -22.52 6.86 -9.66
C GLN A 60 -22.30 7.24 -8.18
N SER A 61 -21.29 6.63 -7.55
CA SER A 61 -20.91 6.85 -6.17
C SER A 61 -19.39 7.07 -6.05
N GLY A 62 -18.95 7.55 -4.89
CA GLY A 62 -17.54 7.46 -4.50
C GLY A 62 -17.21 6.08 -3.93
N GLU A 63 -15.95 5.90 -3.53
CA GLU A 63 -15.51 4.71 -2.83
C GLU A 63 -16.12 4.65 -1.43
N ARG A 64 -17.13 3.80 -1.25
CA ARG A 64 -17.88 3.64 0.00
C ARG A 64 -17.40 2.42 0.79
N TYR A 65 -17.59 2.47 2.10
CA TYR A 65 -17.16 1.44 3.05
C TYR A 65 -17.69 0.02 2.76
N TYR A 66 -18.83 -0.13 2.08
CA TYR A 66 -19.37 -1.46 1.77
C TYR A 66 -18.58 -2.22 0.70
N PHE A 67 -17.81 -1.54 -0.16
CA PHE A 67 -17.00 -2.22 -1.18
C PHE A 67 -15.91 -3.11 -0.56
N PRO A 68 -15.02 -2.61 0.32
CA PRO A 68 -14.02 -3.45 0.98
C PRO A 68 -14.67 -4.54 1.84
N LEU A 69 -15.76 -4.24 2.58
CA LEU A 69 -16.48 -5.26 3.36
C LEU A 69 -17.03 -6.40 2.49
N THR A 70 -17.62 -6.07 1.34
CA THR A 70 -18.18 -7.08 0.43
C THR A 70 -17.09 -7.99 -0.12
N MET A 71 -15.92 -7.43 -0.44
CA MET A 71 -14.79 -8.23 -0.90
C MET A 71 -14.22 -9.11 0.22
N ILE A 72 -14.07 -8.58 1.44
CA ILE A 72 -13.65 -9.36 2.61
C ILE A 72 -14.61 -10.53 2.84
N ASN A 73 -15.93 -10.27 2.86
CA ASN A 73 -16.94 -11.31 3.03
C ASN A 73 -16.82 -12.39 1.94
N LYS A 74 -16.63 -11.99 0.68
CA LYS A 74 -16.46 -12.94 -0.43
C LYS A 74 -15.23 -13.83 -0.26
N ILE A 75 -14.10 -13.29 0.22
CA ILE A 75 -12.90 -14.10 0.48
C ILE A 75 -13.11 -15.04 1.67
N ILE A 76 -13.74 -14.57 2.73
CA ILE A 76 -14.11 -15.40 3.89
C ILE A 76 -14.97 -16.60 3.44
N GLU A 77 -16.03 -16.34 2.66
CA GLU A 77 -16.91 -17.36 2.10
C GLU A 77 -16.13 -18.37 1.22
N ASN A 78 -15.24 -17.87 0.35
CA ASN A 78 -14.46 -18.71 -0.55
C ASN A 78 -13.36 -19.53 0.12
N THR A 79 -13.00 -19.20 1.37
CA THR A 79 -11.89 -19.84 2.10
C THR A 79 -12.37 -20.83 3.17
N LYS A 80 -13.70 -20.97 3.34
CA LYS A 80 -14.35 -22.00 4.16
C LYS A 80 -13.88 -23.40 3.78
N ASP A 81 -13.41 -24.16 4.77
CA ASP A 81 -13.06 -25.58 4.60
C ASP A 81 -14.12 -26.42 5.33
N GLY A 82 -15.20 -26.79 4.61
CA GLY A 82 -16.36 -27.44 5.21
C GLY A 82 -17.24 -26.44 5.98
N GLU A 83 -17.55 -26.74 7.25
CA GLU A 83 -18.32 -25.86 8.14
C GLU A 83 -17.43 -24.96 9.01
N GLU A 84 -16.11 -25.08 8.93
CA GLU A 84 -15.17 -24.35 9.80
C GLU A 84 -14.32 -23.31 9.06
N TYR A 85 -14.08 -22.20 9.76
CA TYR A 85 -13.09 -21.20 9.38
C TYR A 85 -11.78 -21.47 10.13
N THR A 86 -10.75 -21.84 9.36
CA THR A 86 -9.42 -22.22 9.90
C THR A 86 -8.29 -21.34 9.39
N LYS A 87 -8.50 -20.60 8.29
CA LYS A 87 -7.46 -19.80 7.64
C LYS A 87 -7.42 -18.38 8.20
N LYS A 88 -6.23 -17.94 8.59
CA LYS A 88 -5.96 -16.54 8.92
C LYS A 88 -5.86 -15.71 7.63
N LEU A 89 -6.67 -14.67 7.52
CA LEU A 89 -6.71 -13.74 6.41
C LEU A 89 -6.14 -12.38 6.84
N SER A 90 -5.34 -11.79 5.97
CA SER A 90 -4.66 -10.51 6.21
C SER A 90 -4.93 -9.57 5.05
N PHE A 91 -5.45 -8.37 5.33
CA PHE A 91 -5.84 -7.39 4.33
C PHE A 91 -5.00 -6.11 4.48
N LEU A 92 -4.37 -5.67 3.38
CA LEU A 92 -3.72 -4.36 3.28
C LEU A 92 -4.61 -3.42 2.48
N TYR A 93 -4.88 -2.25 3.03
CA TYR A 93 -5.71 -1.22 2.39
C TYR A 93 -5.33 0.16 2.93
N ASP A 94 -5.48 1.21 2.14
CA ASP A 94 -5.00 2.58 2.47
C ASP A 94 -5.58 3.10 3.79
N ILE A 95 -6.80 2.68 4.12
CA ILE A 95 -7.49 2.97 5.38
C ILE A 95 -7.79 1.69 6.18
N GLY A 96 -6.88 0.72 6.17
CA GLY A 96 -7.02 -0.55 6.89
C GLY A 96 -7.35 -0.38 8.38
N CYS A 97 -6.82 0.65 9.02
CA CYS A 97 -7.15 1.01 10.40
C CYS A 97 -8.64 1.31 10.62
N ASN A 98 -9.28 1.99 9.66
CA ASN A 98 -10.69 2.35 9.74
C ASN A 98 -11.57 1.15 9.44
N ILE A 99 -11.13 0.27 8.54
CA ILE A 99 -11.83 -0.99 8.25
C ILE A 99 -11.87 -1.86 9.50
N GLU A 100 -10.75 -2.04 10.20
CA GLU A 100 -10.73 -2.85 11.42
C GLU A 100 -11.65 -2.27 12.51
N LYS A 101 -11.53 -0.97 12.79
CA LYS A 101 -12.41 -0.28 13.76
C LYS A 101 -13.89 -0.44 13.41
N GLY A 102 -14.25 -0.26 12.15
CA GLY A 102 -15.63 -0.39 11.71
C GLY A 102 -16.13 -1.83 11.73
N VAL A 103 -15.27 -2.83 11.47
CA VAL A 103 -15.60 -4.25 11.63
C VAL A 103 -15.88 -4.59 13.09
N ILE A 104 -15.01 -4.15 14.01
CA ILE A 104 -15.16 -4.37 15.45
C ILE A 104 -16.42 -3.68 15.99
N TRP A 105 -16.58 -2.38 15.69
CA TRP A 105 -17.69 -1.58 16.20
C TRP A 105 -19.05 -2.09 15.74
N ARG A 106 -19.16 -2.49 14.46
CA ARG A 106 -20.40 -3.04 13.89
C ARG A 106 -20.53 -4.55 14.10
N LYS A 107 -19.63 -5.17 14.87
CA LYS A 107 -19.58 -6.63 15.15
C LYS A 107 -19.71 -7.48 13.88
N GLN A 108 -19.04 -7.06 12.81
CA GLN A 108 -19.02 -7.80 11.54
C GLN A 108 -18.04 -8.98 11.66
N PHE A 109 -18.40 -10.13 11.08
CA PHE A 109 -17.58 -11.36 11.11
C PHE A 109 -17.23 -11.85 12.53
N PRO A 110 -18.21 -12.05 13.44
CA PRO A 110 -17.95 -12.34 14.86
C PRO A 110 -17.09 -13.60 15.07
N GLU A 111 -17.37 -14.69 14.35
CA GLU A 111 -16.59 -15.93 14.46
C GLU A 111 -15.10 -15.74 14.11
N HIS A 112 -14.80 -14.83 13.19
CA HIS A 112 -13.43 -14.55 12.77
C HIS A 112 -12.72 -13.63 13.75
N LEU A 113 -13.45 -12.68 14.36
CA LEU A 113 -12.94 -11.83 15.42
C LEU A 113 -12.62 -12.65 16.68
N GLU A 114 -13.52 -13.54 17.09
CA GLU A 114 -13.34 -14.42 18.26
C GLU A 114 -12.14 -15.36 18.11
N ARG A 115 -11.92 -15.88 16.90
CA ARG A 115 -10.81 -16.79 16.59
C ARG A 115 -9.52 -16.08 16.15
N ASN A 116 -9.50 -14.75 16.11
CA ASN A 116 -8.38 -13.93 15.64
C ASN A 116 -7.87 -14.33 14.23
N LEU A 117 -8.83 -14.58 13.32
CA LEU A 117 -8.57 -15.01 11.94
C LEU A 117 -8.49 -13.85 10.95
N LEU A 118 -8.77 -12.63 11.38
CA LEU A 118 -8.64 -11.43 10.55
C LEU A 118 -7.52 -10.55 11.07
N SER A 119 -6.78 -9.96 10.14
CA SER A 119 -5.76 -8.97 10.43
C SER A 119 -5.78 -7.89 9.36
N PHE A 120 -5.63 -6.64 9.78
CA PHE A 120 -5.69 -5.48 8.90
C PHE A 120 -4.39 -4.70 9.00
N GLY A 121 -3.94 -4.15 7.89
CA GLY A 121 -2.78 -3.27 7.81
C GLY A 121 -2.98 -2.19 6.76
N THR A 122 -2.13 -1.18 6.80
CA THR A 122 -2.12 -0.09 5.84
C THR A 122 -1.02 -0.33 4.81
N SER A 123 -1.28 -0.06 3.53
CA SER A 123 -0.21 -0.14 2.52
C SER A 123 0.99 0.73 2.91
N VAL A 124 2.21 0.25 2.70
CA VAL A 124 3.43 0.84 3.28
C VAL A 124 3.61 2.30 2.87
N PHE A 125 3.35 2.68 1.61
CA PHE A 125 3.44 4.09 1.22
C PHE A 125 2.36 4.95 1.86
N HIS A 126 1.15 4.41 1.98
CA HIS A 126 0.01 5.11 2.57
C HIS A 126 0.13 5.23 4.09
N ALA A 127 0.82 4.30 4.75
CA ALA A 127 1.01 4.29 6.20
C ALA A 127 1.65 5.60 6.71
N TYR A 128 2.60 6.18 5.98
CA TYR A 128 3.30 7.40 6.39
C TYR A 128 2.42 8.65 6.45
N VAL A 129 1.26 8.64 5.79
CA VAL A 129 0.27 9.73 5.86
C VAL A 129 -0.55 9.63 7.15
N HIS A 130 -0.60 8.45 7.78
CA HIS A 130 -1.30 8.28 9.05
C HIS A 130 -0.45 8.77 10.22
N GLU A 131 -1.13 9.09 11.32
CA GLU A 131 -0.47 9.37 12.59
C GLU A 131 0.47 8.24 13.02
N TRP A 132 1.56 8.58 13.71
CA TRP A 132 2.57 7.61 14.18
C TRP A 132 1.95 6.43 14.96
N LYS A 133 0.91 6.68 15.75
CA LYS A 133 0.16 5.63 16.46
C LYS A 133 -0.42 4.58 15.54
N CYS A 134 -0.98 5.03 14.42
CA CYS A 134 -1.59 4.19 13.42
C CYS A 134 -0.49 3.44 12.67
N GLN A 135 0.66 4.08 12.42
CA GLN A 135 1.83 3.41 11.85
C GLN A 135 2.32 2.28 12.75
N LEU A 136 2.47 2.49 14.07
CA LEU A 136 2.89 1.44 15.00
C LEU A 136 1.93 0.24 15.09
N GLN A 137 0.65 0.45 14.78
CA GLN A 137 -0.38 -0.59 14.86
C GLN A 137 -0.72 -1.21 13.51
N TYR A 138 -0.53 -0.50 12.38
CA TYR A 138 -1.00 -0.93 11.07
C TYR A 138 0.06 -0.91 9.97
N ASN A 139 1.27 -0.38 10.19
CA ASN A 139 2.33 -0.40 9.19
C ASN A 139 2.97 -1.80 9.10
N PRO A 140 2.95 -2.47 7.92
CA PRO A 140 3.53 -3.78 7.70
C PRO A 140 5.03 -3.88 7.99
N ARG A 141 5.75 -2.74 7.97
CA ARG A 141 7.19 -2.66 8.27
C ARG A 141 7.52 -2.55 9.76
N LEU A 142 6.50 -2.32 10.59
CA LEU A 142 6.63 -2.17 12.05
C LEU A 142 5.90 -3.31 12.80
N ASN A 143 5.16 -4.15 12.06
CA ASN A 143 4.30 -5.19 12.58
C ASN A 143 4.68 -6.58 12.06
N ASP A 144 4.47 -7.58 12.91
CA ASP A 144 4.77 -8.96 12.57
C ASP A 144 3.75 -9.59 11.61
N GLY A 145 4.16 -10.61 10.86
CA GLY A 145 3.27 -11.46 10.06
C GLY A 145 3.00 -11.01 8.61
N TRP A 146 3.48 -9.83 8.22
CA TRP A 146 3.34 -9.32 6.85
C TRP A 146 4.49 -9.76 5.92
N GLY A 147 5.61 -10.20 6.48
CA GLY A 147 6.84 -10.45 5.71
C GLY A 147 7.32 -9.16 5.07
N MET A 148 7.60 -9.19 3.77
CA MET A 148 8.04 -8.00 3.02
C MET A 148 6.95 -7.42 2.10
N SER A 149 5.69 -7.79 2.30
CA SER A 149 4.55 -7.26 1.55
C SER A 149 4.43 -5.75 1.71
N ASP A 150 4.25 -5.04 0.59
CA ASP A 150 4.10 -3.59 0.56
C ASP A 150 2.63 -3.13 0.57
N GLY A 151 1.70 -3.95 0.07
CA GLY A 151 0.28 -3.59 -0.06
C GLY A 151 -0.07 -2.83 -1.35
N GLU A 152 0.92 -2.62 -2.23
CA GLU A 152 0.80 -1.75 -3.42
C GLU A 152 0.39 -2.53 -4.69
N GLY A 153 -0.08 -3.77 -4.54
CA GLY A 153 -0.40 -4.64 -5.68
C GLY A 153 -1.50 -4.07 -6.58
N MET A 154 -2.49 -3.40 -5.99
CA MET A 154 -3.54 -2.75 -6.76
C MET A 154 -3.01 -1.57 -7.57
N GLU A 155 -2.09 -0.77 -7.04
CA GLU A 155 -1.46 0.34 -7.80
C GLU A 155 -0.68 -0.16 -9.01
N ARG A 156 0.02 -1.31 -8.88
CA ARG A 156 0.68 -1.98 -10.02
C ARG A 156 -0.32 -2.45 -11.07
N ILE A 157 -1.45 -3.03 -10.64
CA ILE A 157 -2.53 -3.45 -11.53
C ILE A 157 -3.19 -2.25 -12.22
N TRP A 158 -3.40 -1.14 -11.51
CA TRP A 158 -3.93 0.09 -12.08
C TRP A 158 -3.01 0.67 -13.15
N ALA A 159 -1.69 0.64 -12.92
CA ALA A 159 -0.72 1.01 -13.93
C ALA A 159 -0.81 0.11 -15.18
N PHE A 160 -0.91 -1.21 -14.98
CA PHE A 160 -1.07 -2.18 -16.07
C PHE A 160 -2.38 -1.99 -16.87
N LEU A 161 -3.49 -1.66 -16.19
CA LEU A 161 -4.79 -1.41 -16.83
C LEU A 161 -4.91 0.02 -17.40
N SER A 162 -3.97 0.92 -17.12
CA SER A 162 -4.02 2.32 -17.55
C SER A 162 -4.20 2.55 -19.06
N PRO A 163 -3.66 1.72 -19.98
CA PRO A 163 -3.87 1.90 -21.42
C PRO A 163 -5.35 1.79 -21.82
N LEU A 164 -6.16 1.03 -21.05
CA LEU A 164 -7.59 0.89 -21.30
C LEU A 164 -8.37 2.19 -21.06
N ILE A 165 -7.84 3.12 -20.25
CA ILE A 165 -8.57 4.33 -19.84
C ILE A 165 -9.01 5.16 -21.06
N ARG A 166 -8.15 5.28 -22.08
CA ARG A 166 -8.45 6.07 -23.29
C ARG A 166 -9.56 5.42 -24.11
N GLN A 167 -9.49 4.10 -24.30
CA GLN A 167 -10.40 3.34 -25.15
C GLN A 167 -11.76 3.15 -24.49
N LEU A 168 -11.79 2.93 -23.17
CA LEU A 168 -13.01 2.59 -22.45
C LEU A 168 -13.85 3.80 -22.02
N ARG A 169 -13.34 5.02 -22.20
CA ARG A 169 -14.05 6.25 -21.80
C ARG A 169 -15.38 6.46 -22.50
N TYR A 170 -15.48 6.05 -23.77
CA TYR A 170 -16.66 6.28 -24.62
C TYR A 170 -17.29 4.96 -25.12
N CYS A 171 -16.94 3.84 -24.50
CA CYS A 171 -17.46 2.53 -24.89
C CYS A 171 -18.75 2.19 -24.14
N THR A 172 -19.54 1.26 -24.69
CA THR A 172 -20.71 0.73 -23.98
C THR A 172 -20.27 -0.12 -22.79
N LYS A 173 -21.15 -0.27 -21.79
CA LYS A 173 -20.92 -1.09 -20.60
C LYS A 173 -20.38 -2.49 -20.92
N ASN A 174 -20.95 -3.16 -21.92
CA ASN A 174 -20.51 -4.51 -22.30
C ASN A 174 -19.10 -4.54 -22.87
N HIS A 175 -18.74 -3.59 -23.74
CA HIS A 175 -17.38 -3.51 -24.27
C HIS A 175 -16.36 -3.19 -23.16
N ARG A 176 -16.73 -2.32 -22.21
CA ARG A 176 -15.90 -2.03 -21.04
C ARG A 176 -15.64 -3.29 -20.22
N LEU A 177 -16.69 -4.02 -19.87
CA LEU A 177 -16.60 -5.25 -19.08
C LEU A 177 -15.73 -6.28 -19.77
N VAL A 178 -15.97 -6.55 -21.06
CA VAL A 178 -15.19 -7.52 -21.83
C VAL A 178 -13.72 -7.11 -21.94
N ALA A 179 -13.42 -5.83 -22.19
CA ALA A 179 -12.05 -5.37 -22.29
C ALA A 179 -11.30 -5.47 -20.95
N VAL A 180 -11.93 -5.07 -19.84
CA VAL A 180 -11.36 -5.22 -18.49
C VAL A 180 -11.16 -6.69 -18.15
N ASP A 181 -12.13 -7.54 -18.47
CA ASP A 181 -12.07 -8.98 -18.20
C ASP A 181 -10.93 -9.66 -18.97
N ILE A 182 -10.83 -9.43 -20.29
CA ILE A 182 -9.75 -9.97 -21.13
C ILE A 182 -8.39 -9.51 -20.63
N GLN A 183 -8.22 -8.22 -20.34
CA GLN A 183 -6.93 -7.68 -19.88
C GLN A 183 -6.57 -8.21 -18.49
N SER A 184 -7.55 -8.36 -17.60
CA SER A 184 -7.35 -8.93 -16.26
C SER A 184 -7.01 -10.42 -16.31
N HIS A 185 -7.66 -11.17 -17.20
CA HIS A 185 -7.34 -12.57 -17.44
C HIS A 185 -5.93 -12.73 -18.01
N HIS A 186 -5.56 -11.92 -19.00
CA HIS A 186 -4.22 -11.92 -19.57
C HIS A 186 -3.15 -11.64 -18.51
N HIS A 187 -3.35 -10.61 -17.68
CA HIS A 187 -2.46 -10.31 -16.55
C HIS A 187 -2.26 -11.50 -15.63
N ASN A 188 -3.37 -12.13 -15.21
CA ASN A 188 -3.32 -13.26 -14.30
C ASN A 188 -2.72 -14.52 -14.95
N ASP A 189 -2.94 -14.72 -16.25
CA ASP A 189 -2.35 -15.83 -16.99
C ASP A 189 -0.84 -15.68 -17.12
N VAL A 190 -0.34 -14.47 -17.40
CA VAL A 190 1.10 -14.16 -17.40
C VAL A 190 1.69 -14.40 -16.01
N GLY A 191 1.06 -13.87 -14.95
CA GLY A 191 1.48 -14.09 -13.57
C GLY A 191 1.52 -15.57 -13.19
N ARG A 192 0.51 -16.35 -13.61
CA ARG A 192 0.47 -17.81 -13.41
C ARG A 192 1.59 -18.52 -14.14
N VAL A 193 1.89 -18.16 -15.38
CA VAL A 193 2.97 -18.75 -16.19
C VAL A 193 4.33 -18.53 -15.53
N TYR A 194 4.57 -17.34 -15.00
CA TYR A 194 5.85 -16.98 -14.35
C TYR A 194 5.86 -17.14 -12.83
N ALA A 195 4.85 -17.77 -12.21
CA ALA A 195 4.68 -17.78 -10.76
C ALA A 195 5.93 -18.26 -9.98
N LEU A 196 6.50 -19.41 -10.33
CA LEU A 196 7.71 -19.92 -9.67
C LEU A 196 8.96 -19.09 -10.00
N HIS A 197 9.00 -18.44 -11.15
CA HIS A 197 10.08 -17.55 -11.52
C HIS A 197 10.05 -16.29 -10.64
N LEU A 198 8.90 -15.63 -10.55
CA LEU A 198 8.69 -14.43 -9.74
C LEU A 198 8.94 -14.70 -8.26
N LEU A 199 8.49 -15.85 -7.74
CA LEU A 199 8.80 -16.28 -6.37
C LEU A 199 10.31 -16.44 -6.13
N TYR A 200 11.03 -17.00 -7.10
CA TYR A 200 12.48 -17.16 -7.01
C TYR A 200 13.21 -15.81 -7.06
N GLU A 201 12.84 -14.93 -7.98
CA GLU A 201 13.44 -13.59 -8.09
C GLU A 201 13.20 -12.77 -6.82
N ARG A 202 11.94 -12.73 -6.35
CA ARG A 202 11.58 -12.08 -5.08
C ARG A 202 12.40 -12.67 -3.94
N GLY A 203 12.49 -14.00 -3.84
CA GLY A 203 13.30 -14.67 -2.84
C GLY A 203 14.77 -14.25 -2.84
N THR A 204 15.40 -14.18 -4.02
CA THR A 204 16.80 -13.74 -4.13
C THR A 204 17.01 -12.26 -3.77
N HIS A 205 16.06 -11.40 -4.13
CA HIS A 205 16.08 -9.99 -3.74
C HIS A 205 15.98 -9.82 -2.22
N ILE A 206 15.04 -10.52 -1.58
CA ILE A 206 14.87 -10.48 -0.13
C ILE A 206 16.07 -11.10 0.60
N GLU A 207 16.69 -12.14 0.05
CA GLU A 207 17.94 -12.67 0.60
C GLU A 207 19.09 -11.65 0.56
N LYS A 208 19.14 -10.79 -0.47
CA LYS A 208 20.12 -9.70 -0.53
C LYS A 208 19.87 -8.67 0.57
N LEU A 209 18.62 -8.22 0.74
CA LEU A 209 18.23 -7.29 1.81
C LEU A 209 18.53 -7.87 3.20
N LYS A 210 18.25 -9.16 3.40
CA LYS A 210 18.60 -9.88 4.63
C LYS A 210 20.10 -9.81 4.93
N LYS A 211 20.94 -9.99 3.91
CA LYS A 211 22.41 -9.92 4.06
C LYS A 211 22.87 -8.51 4.39
N GLU A 212 22.34 -7.50 3.71
CA GLU A 212 22.65 -6.10 3.97
C GLU A 212 22.26 -5.71 5.41
N ALA A 213 21.05 -6.08 5.86
CA ALA A 213 20.61 -5.85 7.23
C ALA A 213 21.47 -6.60 8.27
N SER A 214 21.84 -7.86 8.02
CA SER A 214 22.75 -8.59 8.90
C SER A 214 24.12 -7.93 8.99
N GLN A 215 24.68 -7.45 7.87
CA GLN A 215 25.98 -6.76 7.86
C GLN A 215 25.96 -5.50 8.71
N VAL A 216 24.87 -4.72 8.65
CA VAL A 216 24.69 -3.56 9.52
C VAL A 216 24.70 -3.98 10.99
N LEU A 217 23.93 -5.01 11.36
CA LEU A 217 23.89 -5.50 12.74
C LEU A 217 25.24 -6.06 13.21
N ASP A 218 25.97 -6.77 12.33
CA ASP A 218 27.29 -7.33 12.65
C ASP A 218 28.34 -6.21 12.84
N SER A 219 28.24 -5.11 12.05
CA SER A 219 29.09 -3.93 12.25
C SER A 219 28.79 -3.23 13.57
N LEU A 220 27.51 -3.07 13.93
CA LEU A 220 27.11 -2.46 15.20
C LEU A 220 27.52 -3.30 16.42
N LEU A 221 27.52 -4.63 16.27
CA LEU A 221 28.04 -5.54 17.28
C LEU A 221 29.56 -5.40 17.45
N ALA A 222 30.30 -5.29 16.33
CA ALA A 222 31.76 -5.16 16.37
C ALA A 222 32.22 -3.81 16.94
N ASP A 223 31.55 -2.72 16.54
CA ASP A 223 31.96 -1.35 16.89
C ASP A 223 31.48 -0.94 18.29
N PHE A 224 30.27 -1.36 18.69
CA PHE A 224 29.62 -0.88 19.93
C PHE A 224 29.22 -2.00 20.90
N GLY A 225 29.34 -3.27 20.51
CA GLY A 225 28.96 -4.40 21.36
C GLY A 225 27.43 -4.61 21.49
N HIS A 226 26.62 -3.96 20.65
CA HIS A 226 25.16 -4.10 20.69
C HIS A 226 24.70 -5.40 20.03
N THR A 227 23.96 -6.22 20.79
CA THR A 227 23.43 -7.50 20.28
C THR A 227 22.05 -7.34 19.64
N ARG A 228 21.58 -8.38 18.95
CA ARG A 228 20.23 -8.38 18.35
C ARG A 228 19.13 -8.30 19.41
N GLU A 229 19.34 -8.96 20.54
CA GLU A 229 18.43 -8.93 21.69
C GLU A 229 18.33 -7.53 22.29
N PHE A 230 19.42 -6.76 22.26
CA PHE A 230 19.40 -5.36 22.66
C PHE A 230 18.48 -4.53 21.75
N PHE A 231 18.62 -4.62 20.42
CA PHE A 231 17.75 -3.88 19.50
C PHE A 231 16.29 -4.32 19.58
N GLN A 232 16.04 -5.61 19.77
CA GLN A 232 14.70 -6.13 20.04
C GLN A 232 14.11 -5.50 21.32
N ALA A 233 14.86 -5.47 22.41
CA ALA A 233 14.40 -4.88 23.67
C ALA A 233 14.15 -3.37 23.53
N GLN A 234 15.03 -2.66 22.81
CA GLN A 234 14.84 -1.23 22.51
C GLN A 234 13.58 -0.99 21.68
N TRP A 235 13.32 -1.83 20.67
CA TRP A 235 12.11 -1.74 19.85
C TRP A 235 10.84 -2.02 20.68
N THR A 236 10.83 -3.07 21.50
CA THR A 236 9.71 -3.38 22.38
C THR A 236 9.44 -2.23 23.34
N ARG A 237 10.49 -1.68 23.97
CA ARG A 237 10.40 -0.53 24.88
C ARG A 237 9.85 0.71 24.16
N GLN A 238 10.33 0.99 22.95
CA GLN A 238 9.82 2.08 22.12
C GLN A 238 8.31 1.91 21.88
N ARG A 239 7.86 0.72 21.47
CA ARG A 239 6.44 0.44 21.23
C ARG A 239 5.61 0.60 22.50
N GLU A 240 6.05 0.03 23.61
CA GLU A 240 5.33 0.09 24.90
C GLU A 240 5.16 1.53 25.37
N ILE A 241 6.23 2.33 25.42
CA ILE A 241 6.18 3.73 25.84
C ILE A 241 5.27 4.55 24.92
N GLN A 242 5.44 4.38 23.60
CA GLN A 242 4.68 5.17 22.63
C GLN A 242 3.20 4.77 22.59
N LEU A 243 2.85 3.51 22.87
CA LEU A 243 1.48 3.04 22.98
C LEU A 243 0.84 3.36 24.34
N SER A 244 1.59 3.37 25.45
CA SER A 244 1.05 3.65 26.79
C SER A 244 0.63 5.10 26.97
N VAL A 245 1.41 6.04 26.40
CA VAL A 245 1.06 7.48 26.31
C VAL A 245 -0.30 7.68 25.61
N MET A 246 -0.77 6.70 24.84
CA MET A 246 -1.99 6.80 24.04
C MET A 246 -3.27 6.32 24.75
N GLU A 247 -3.19 5.62 25.88
CA GLU A 247 -4.37 5.22 26.67
C GLU A 247 -4.94 6.37 27.52
N ASN A 248 -4.15 7.43 27.71
CA ASN A 248 -4.54 8.62 28.47
C ASN A 248 -5.44 9.54 27.62
N GLN A 249 -6.76 9.47 27.87
CA GLN A 249 -7.76 10.29 27.16
C GLN A 249 -7.52 11.80 27.31
N SER A 250 -6.96 12.25 28.44
CA SER A 250 -6.61 13.66 28.69
C SER A 250 -5.49 14.17 27.78
N GLU A 251 -4.45 13.37 27.54
CA GLU A 251 -3.34 13.74 26.65
C GLU A 251 -3.80 13.83 25.18
N LYS A 252 -4.73 12.96 24.79
CA LYS A 252 -5.33 12.96 23.45
C LYS A 252 -6.10 14.25 23.14
N GLU A 253 -6.86 14.75 24.10
CA GLU A 253 -7.58 16.02 23.98
C GLU A 253 -6.62 17.21 23.87
N ILE A 254 -5.56 17.21 24.67
CA ILE A 254 -4.53 18.25 24.62
C ILE A 254 -3.80 18.26 23.27
N VAL A 255 -3.41 17.10 22.75
CA VAL A 255 -2.76 17.02 21.42
C VAL A 255 -3.69 17.57 20.34
N LYS A 256 -4.99 17.24 20.39
CA LYS A 256 -5.98 17.76 19.43
C LYS A 256 -6.09 19.30 19.51
N GLN A 257 -6.18 19.86 20.71
CA GLN A 257 -6.23 21.31 20.90
C GLN A 257 -4.95 22.01 20.44
N ILE A 258 -3.77 21.42 20.70
CA ILE A 258 -2.48 21.95 20.20
C ILE A 258 -2.41 21.89 18.68
N GLU A 259 -2.99 20.87 18.06
CA GLU A 259 -3.04 20.77 16.60
C GLU A 259 -3.90 21.86 15.97
N GLU A 260 -5.10 22.09 16.53
CA GLU A 260 -5.99 23.17 16.13
C GLU A 260 -5.30 24.54 16.30
N LEU A 261 -4.63 24.75 17.43
CA LEU A 261 -3.83 25.94 17.71
C LEU A 261 -2.73 26.16 16.66
N VAL A 262 -1.95 25.13 16.33
CA VAL A 262 -0.89 25.23 15.31
C VAL A 262 -1.46 25.57 13.93
N GLU A 263 -2.65 25.07 13.58
CA GLU A 263 -3.31 25.44 12.31
C GLU A 263 -3.77 26.88 12.29
N LEU A 264 -4.35 27.36 13.38
CA LEU A 264 -4.81 28.74 13.47
C LEU A 264 -3.62 29.69 13.42
N GLU A 265 -2.52 29.39 14.11
CA GLU A 265 -1.26 30.14 14.02
C GLU A 265 -0.68 30.14 12.60
N ASP A 266 -0.65 28.98 11.93
CA ASP A 266 -0.20 28.87 10.53
C ASP A 266 -1.09 29.71 9.60
N LYS A 267 -2.41 29.65 9.78
CA LYS A 267 -3.40 30.44 9.01
C LYS A 267 -3.21 31.93 9.26
N LEU A 268 -3.02 32.34 10.52
CA LEU A 268 -2.78 33.73 10.90
C LEU A 268 -1.48 34.26 10.28
N ARG A 269 -0.42 33.45 10.29
CA ARG A 269 0.84 33.81 9.64
C ARG A 269 0.66 33.97 8.13
N ASP A 270 -0.06 33.05 7.49
CA ASP A 270 -0.34 33.10 6.05
C ASP A 270 -1.17 34.33 5.68
N THR A 271 -2.22 34.66 6.45
CA THR A 271 -3.05 35.85 6.22
C THR A 271 -2.27 37.14 6.43
N ASN A 272 -1.40 37.20 7.44
CA ASN A 272 -0.56 38.37 7.69
C ASN A 272 0.49 38.55 6.57
N ASN A 273 1.08 37.47 6.08
CA ASN A 273 1.98 37.51 4.92
C ASN A 273 1.25 37.96 3.64
N GLU A 274 0.02 37.47 3.40
CA GLU A 274 -0.81 37.93 2.27
C GLU A 274 -1.11 39.43 2.39
N LEU A 275 -1.42 39.89 3.61
CA LEU A 275 -1.68 41.30 3.90
C LEU A 275 -0.45 42.17 3.60
N VAL A 276 0.75 41.75 4.01
CA VAL A 276 2.02 42.43 3.69
C VAL A 276 2.26 42.46 2.17
N GLN A 277 2.09 41.33 1.47
CA GLN A 277 2.27 41.27 0.02
C GLN A 277 1.32 42.19 -0.76
N ILE A 278 0.05 42.26 -0.34
CA ILE A 278 -0.93 43.18 -0.96
C ILE A 278 -0.58 44.63 -0.63
N ARG A 279 -0.07 44.92 0.58
CA ARG A 279 0.38 46.26 0.98
C ARG A 279 1.58 46.71 0.14
N ASP A 280 2.55 45.83 -0.10
CA ASP A 280 3.75 46.10 -0.90
C ASP A 280 3.45 46.27 -2.41
N THR A 281 2.35 45.69 -2.88
CA THR A 281 1.86 45.93 -4.24
C THR A 281 1.41 47.39 -4.39
N ARG A 282 2.01 48.11 -5.34
CA ARG A 282 1.66 49.51 -5.67
C ARG A 282 0.15 49.66 -5.82
N ARG A 283 -0.45 50.63 -5.11
CA ARG A 283 -1.92 50.83 -5.05
C ARG A 283 -2.62 50.85 -6.42
N ARG A 284 -1.95 51.39 -7.45
CA ARG A 284 -2.46 51.48 -8.82
C ARG A 284 -2.52 50.14 -9.57
N ASN A 285 -1.72 49.16 -9.15
CA ASN A 285 -1.62 47.84 -9.77
C ASN A 285 -2.49 46.79 -9.06
N ARG A 286 -3.23 47.19 -8.01
CA ARG A 286 -4.10 46.27 -7.26
C ARG A 286 -5.37 45.97 -8.04
N THR A 287 -5.65 44.69 -8.24
CA THR A 287 -6.92 44.22 -8.82
C THR A 287 -8.10 44.49 -7.87
N ALA A 288 -9.32 44.48 -8.40
CA ALA A 288 -10.53 44.67 -7.60
C ALA A 288 -10.64 43.61 -6.48
N SER A 289 -10.30 42.36 -6.77
CA SER A 289 -10.26 41.27 -5.78
C SER A 289 -9.25 41.52 -4.66
N GLN A 290 -8.06 42.06 -4.95
CA GLN A 290 -7.07 42.41 -3.94
C GLN A 290 -7.51 43.57 -3.02
N ARG A 291 -8.35 44.49 -3.51
CA ARG A 291 -8.90 45.57 -2.69
C ARG A 291 -9.96 45.06 -1.73
N GLN A 292 -10.87 44.23 -2.22
CA GLN A 292 -11.89 43.56 -1.40
C GLN A 292 -11.26 42.69 -0.31
N LYS A 293 -10.23 41.92 -0.66
CA LYS A 293 -9.46 41.14 0.33
C LYS A 293 -8.81 42.03 1.38
N LEU A 294 -8.26 43.18 1.01
CA LEU A 294 -7.60 44.10 1.96
C LEU A 294 -8.59 44.73 2.96
N GLU A 295 -9.87 44.82 2.61
CA GLU A 295 -10.94 45.23 3.53
C GLU A 295 -11.33 44.10 4.50
N GLN A 296 -11.30 42.84 4.06
CA GLN A 296 -11.72 41.68 4.86
C GLN A 296 -10.60 41.08 5.73
N LEU A 297 -9.35 41.16 5.28
CA LEU A 297 -8.20 40.53 5.95
C LEU A 297 -8.02 41.00 7.41
N PRO A 298 -8.16 42.29 7.78
CA PRO A 298 -8.04 42.73 9.18
C PRO A 298 -9.06 42.06 10.11
N ASP A 299 -10.30 41.90 9.67
CA ASP A 299 -11.34 41.22 10.45
C ASP A 299 -11.04 39.73 10.61
N THR A 300 -10.51 39.09 9.56
CA THR A 300 -10.07 37.69 9.65
C THR A 300 -8.88 37.50 10.58
N VAL A 301 -7.94 38.45 10.65
CA VAL A 301 -6.81 38.39 11.58
C VAL A 301 -7.31 38.49 13.01
N ARG A 302 -8.18 39.47 13.31
CA ARG A 302 -8.79 39.62 14.64
C ARG A 302 -9.59 38.39 15.06
N PHE A 303 -10.30 37.76 14.12
CA PHE A 303 -11.02 36.50 14.39
C PHE A 303 -10.06 35.37 14.74
N LEU A 304 -9.00 35.17 13.95
CA LEU A 304 -8.00 34.14 14.21
C LEU A 304 -7.25 34.38 15.53
N GLU A 305 -6.91 35.63 15.86
CA GLU A 305 -6.32 36.00 17.15
C GLU A 305 -7.24 35.64 18.32
N GLY A 306 -8.54 35.94 18.21
CA GLY A 306 -9.53 35.60 19.25
C GLY A 306 -9.70 34.09 19.47
N GLU A 307 -9.73 33.30 18.38
CA GLU A 307 -9.79 31.84 18.48
C GLU A 307 -8.52 31.24 19.09
N ILE A 308 -7.35 31.78 18.72
CA ILE A 308 -6.05 31.40 19.31
C ILE A 308 -6.05 31.70 20.81
N ASP A 309 -6.49 32.90 21.22
CA ASP A 309 -6.53 33.30 22.62
C ASP A 309 -7.49 32.41 23.43
N SER A 310 -8.63 32.02 22.86
CA SER A 310 -9.58 31.10 23.50
C SER A 310 -8.92 29.74 23.78
N ILE A 311 -8.26 29.14 22.78
CA ILE A 311 -7.61 27.84 22.94
C ILE A 311 -6.41 27.94 23.90
N VAL A 312 -5.66 29.05 23.89
CA VAL A 312 -4.54 29.27 24.82
C VAL A 312 -5.02 29.39 26.26
N VAL A 313 -6.17 30.04 26.50
CA VAL A 313 -6.78 30.14 27.83
C VAL A 313 -7.29 28.78 28.31
N GLU A 314 -7.95 28.01 27.44
CA GLU A 314 -8.40 26.64 27.76
C GLU A 314 -7.22 25.73 28.14
N LEU A 315 -6.13 25.76 27.36
CA LEU A 315 -4.87 25.05 27.61
C LEU A 315 -4.09 25.58 28.84
N GLY A 316 -4.51 26.69 29.44
CA GLY A 316 -3.92 27.30 30.63
C GLY A 316 -4.75 27.10 31.90
N SER A 317 -5.90 26.43 31.83
CA SER A 317 -6.81 26.22 32.96
C SER A 317 -6.37 25.06 33.87
N ASP A 318 -6.78 25.10 35.16
CA ASP A 318 -6.38 24.15 36.22
C ASP A 318 -6.70 22.67 35.91
N ASN A 319 -7.59 22.38 34.95
CA ASN A 319 -7.94 21.03 34.52
C ASN A 319 -6.80 20.29 33.80
N PHE A 320 -5.72 20.99 33.43
CA PHE A 320 -4.60 20.45 32.64
C PHE A 320 -3.24 20.54 33.35
N CYS A 321 -3.23 20.93 34.63
CA CYS A 321 -2.02 21.09 35.46
C CYS A 321 -1.38 19.76 35.93
N ASP A 322 -2.09 18.64 35.82
CA ASP A 322 -1.69 17.35 36.43
C ASP A 322 -0.87 16.42 35.50
N LEU A 323 -0.46 16.89 34.32
CA LEU A 323 0.41 16.13 33.41
C LEU A 323 1.90 16.42 33.66
N PRO A 324 2.77 15.40 33.78
CA PRO A 324 4.20 15.61 33.92
C PRO A 324 4.74 16.29 32.65
N GLY A 325 5.13 17.56 32.77
CA GLY A 325 5.69 18.35 31.67
C GLY A 325 4.80 19.45 31.11
N ALA A 326 3.51 19.56 31.48
CA ALA A 326 2.59 20.58 30.94
C ALA A 326 2.81 22.01 31.50
N THR A 327 3.69 22.16 32.49
CA THR A 327 3.88 23.38 33.27
C THR A 327 4.94 24.35 32.72
N ASP A 328 5.83 23.90 31.82
CA ASP A 328 6.90 24.75 31.27
C ASP A 328 6.57 25.25 29.85
N ALA A 329 6.83 26.53 29.60
CA ALA A 329 6.73 27.14 28.27
C ALA A 329 7.53 26.38 27.20
N GLU A 330 8.61 25.73 27.63
CA GLU A 330 9.45 24.85 26.80
C GLU A 330 8.69 23.63 26.27
N SER A 331 7.97 22.91 27.13
CA SER A 331 7.20 21.73 26.73
C SER A 331 6.06 22.05 25.76
N LYS A 332 5.38 23.19 25.97
CA LYS A 332 4.35 23.69 25.04
C LYS A 332 4.97 24.01 23.67
N ALA A 333 6.16 24.61 23.63
CA ALA A 333 6.88 24.87 22.40
C ALA A 333 7.32 23.57 21.70
N LEU A 334 7.80 22.57 22.45
CA LEU A 334 8.14 21.24 21.94
C LEU A 334 6.94 20.50 21.33
N LEU A 335 5.76 20.56 21.96
CA LEU A 335 4.53 19.98 21.42
C LEU A 335 4.10 20.65 20.11
N LYS A 336 4.15 21.99 20.03
CA LYS A 336 3.88 22.73 18.79
C LYS A 336 4.87 22.38 17.67
N LEU A 337 6.13 22.21 18.01
CA LEU A 337 7.18 21.74 17.10
C LEU A 337 6.90 20.32 16.61
N LYS A 338 6.45 19.43 17.50
CA LYS A 338 6.09 18.06 17.18
C LYS A 338 5.00 18.01 16.11
N VAL A 339 3.91 18.75 16.33
CA VAL A 339 2.81 18.87 15.37
C VAL A 339 3.28 19.48 14.05
N SER A 340 4.06 20.56 14.10
CA SER A 340 4.55 21.23 12.89
C SER A 340 5.42 20.32 12.03
N LYS A 341 6.29 19.52 12.66
CA LYS A 341 7.15 18.56 11.97
C LYS A 341 6.37 17.38 11.38
N SER A 342 5.34 16.88 12.07
CA SER A 342 4.41 15.88 11.51
C SER A 342 3.71 16.40 10.25
N LYS A 343 3.19 17.64 10.28
CA LYS A 343 2.53 18.26 9.12
C LYS A 343 3.51 18.51 7.95
N LEU A 344 4.77 18.80 8.25
CA LEU A 344 5.83 18.89 7.24
C LEU A 344 6.09 17.52 6.58
N TYR A 345 6.14 16.46 7.39
CA TYR A 345 6.32 15.10 6.89
C TYR A 345 5.16 14.67 5.96
N GLU A 346 3.91 14.89 6.39
CA GLU A 346 2.72 14.61 5.57
C GLU A 346 2.77 15.36 4.23
N ALA A 347 3.17 16.63 4.24
CA ALA A 347 3.32 17.41 3.01
C ALA A 347 4.42 16.85 2.08
N LYS A 348 5.51 16.30 2.65
CA LYS A 348 6.59 15.66 1.89
C LYS A 348 6.14 14.34 1.28
N VAL A 349 5.44 13.49 2.03
CA VAL A 349 4.86 12.24 1.52
C VAL A 349 3.93 12.54 0.34
N GLY A 350 3.06 13.55 0.47
CA GLY A 350 2.18 13.98 -0.62
C GLY A 350 2.90 14.52 -1.87
N VAL A 351 4.12 15.02 -1.75
CA VAL A 351 4.97 15.38 -2.91
C VAL A 351 5.54 14.14 -3.58
N ILE A 352 6.03 13.17 -2.80
CA ILE A 352 6.58 11.91 -3.33
C ILE A 352 5.50 11.09 -4.03
N GLU A 353 4.30 11.00 -3.45
CA GLU A 353 3.15 10.32 -4.06
C GLU A 353 2.81 10.92 -5.43
N MET A 354 2.78 12.25 -5.52
CA MET A 354 2.53 12.95 -6.78
C MET A 354 3.67 12.77 -7.79
N GLN A 355 4.92 12.72 -7.33
CA GLN A 355 6.08 12.45 -8.19
C GLN A 355 5.96 11.06 -8.83
N LYS A 356 5.59 10.04 -8.06
CA LYS A 356 5.35 8.69 -8.60
C LYS A 356 4.23 8.67 -9.63
N LYS A 357 3.12 9.37 -9.37
CA LYS A 357 2.00 9.52 -10.33
C LYS A 357 2.42 10.27 -11.59
N TRP A 358 3.38 11.19 -11.49
CA TRP A 358 3.97 11.92 -12.61
C TRP A 358 4.89 11.03 -13.46
N ASP A 359 5.71 10.21 -12.81
CA ASP A 359 6.71 9.35 -13.46
C ASP A 359 6.07 8.14 -14.18
N GLN A 360 4.82 7.82 -13.87
CA GLN A 360 4.00 6.88 -14.64
C GLN A 360 3.67 7.49 -16.02
N GLY A 361 4.47 7.12 -17.03
CA GLY A 361 4.28 7.53 -18.43
C GLY A 361 2.92 7.10 -19.03
N GLY A 362 2.57 7.68 -20.18
CA GLY A 362 1.36 7.29 -20.95
C GLY A 362 0.13 8.18 -20.77
N SER A 363 0.21 9.24 -19.94
CA SER A 363 -0.88 10.19 -19.74
C SER A 363 -0.81 11.34 -20.74
N GLY A 364 -1.89 11.57 -21.53
CA GLY A 364 -1.94 12.64 -22.53
C GLY A 364 -1.69 14.06 -21.96
N THR A 365 -1.32 15.00 -22.84
CA THR A 365 -0.86 16.37 -22.51
C THR A 365 -1.71 17.13 -21.48
N ARG A 366 -3.04 17.01 -21.54
CA ARG A 366 -3.97 17.63 -20.57
C ARG A 366 -3.85 17.06 -19.15
N VAL A 367 -3.58 15.76 -19.02
CA VAL A 367 -3.43 15.10 -17.73
C VAL A 367 -2.07 15.48 -17.11
N GLN A 368 -1.02 15.55 -17.93
CA GLN A 368 0.28 16.07 -17.50
C GLN A 368 0.19 17.54 -17.05
N GLU A 369 -0.53 18.42 -17.74
CA GLU A 369 -0.76 19.78 -17.25
C GLU A 369 -1.48 19.83 -15.89
N ARG A 370 -2.43 18.92 -15.66
CA ARG A 370 -3.14 18.81 -14.38
C ARG A 370 -2.22 18.31 -13.28
N TYR A 371 -1.43 17.27 -13.53
CA TYR A 371 -0.43 16.80 -12.58
C TYR A 371 0.60 17.88 -12.29
N LYS A 372 0.93 18.75 -13.25
CA LYS A 372 1.92 19.82 -13.06
C LYS A 372 1.38 20.87 -12.10
N LYS A 373 0.10 21.24 -12.27
CA LYS A 373 -0.61 22.13 -11.34
C LYS A 373 -0.71 21.52 -9.94
N GLN A 374 -1.06 20.23 -9.84
CA GLN A 374 -1.16 19.54 -8.55
C GLN A 374 0.21 19.40 -7.86
N MET A 375 1.26 19.04 -8.60
CA MET A 375 2.63 18.97 -8.11
C MET A 375 3.11 20.33 -7.62
N THR A 376 2.85 21.40 -8.39
CA THR A 376 3.15 22.78 -7.96
C THR A 376 2.43 23.12 -6.66
N SER A 377 1.15 22.74 -6.54
CA SER A 377 0.37 22.94 -5.30
C SER A 377 0.97 22.20 -4.11
N LYS A 378 1.31 20.91 -4.26
CA LYS A 378 1.91 20.09 -3.19
C LYS A 378 3.31 20.58 -2.80
N VAL A 379 4.15 20.99 -3.76
CA VAL A 379 5.46 21.59 -3.49
C VAL A 379 5.33 22.94 -2.77
N ASN A 380 4.31 23.74 -3.12
CA ASN A 380 4.03 24.99 -2.41
C ASN A 380 3.54 24.72 -0.97
N LEU A 381 2.71 23.71 -0.77
CA LEU A 381 2.28 23.28 0.57
C LEU A 381 3.49 22.82 1.40
N LEU A 382 4.38 22.00 0.82
CA LEU A 382 5.63 21.59 1.46
C LEU A 382 6.46 22.80 1.88
N LYS A 383 6.63 23.79 0.99
CA LYS A 383 7.35 25.03 1.29
C LYS A 383 6.73 25.81 2.45
N LYS A 384 5.39 25.90 2.49
CA LYS A 384 4.67 26.58 3.59
C LYS A 384 4.90 25.87 4.92
N LYS A 385 4.72 24.55 4.96
CA LYS A 385 4.92 23.75 6.18
C LYS A 385 6.37 23.72 6.63
N TRP A 386 7.31 23.71 5.69
CA TRP A 386 8.75 23.82 5.98
C TRP A 386 9.08 25.15 6.66
N LEU A 387 8.57 26.26 6.11
CA LEU A 387 8.77 27.58 6.68
C LEU A 387 8.13 27.71 8.07
N ALA A 388 6.97 27.07 8.29
CA ALA A 388 6.32 27.02 9.59
C ALA A 388 7.18 26.27 10.64
N TYR A 389 7.70 25.10 10.27
CA TYR A 389 8.60 24.32 11.11
C TYR A 389 9.91 25.07 11.41
N ASN A 390 10.63 25.54 10.38
CA ASN A 390 11.92 26.19 10.55
C ASN A 390 11.83 27.43 11.45
N ASN A 391 10.82 28.28 11.26
CA ASN A 391 10.63 29.45 12.12
C ASN A 391 10.40 29.06 13.59
N ARG A 392 9.61 28.01 13.85
CA ARG A 392 9.39 27.53 15.23
C ARG A 392 10.66 26.90 15.81
N ALA A 393 11.43 26.17 15.00
CA ALA A 393 12.67 25.53 15.42
C ALA A 393 13.76 26.56 15.72
N GLU A 394 13.88 27.61 14.90
CA GLU A 394 14.75 28.76 15.14
C GLU A 394 14.35 29.50 16.42
N ALA A 395 13.06 29.80 16.60
CA ALA A 395 12.56 30.45 17.81
C ALA A 395 12.86 29.61 19.06
N TYR A 396 12.61 28.30 19.01
CA TYR A 396 12.91 27.40 20.13
C TYR A 396 14.40 27.33 20.46
N ASN A 397 15.26 27.24 19.43
CA ASN A 397 16.71 27.22 19.62
C ASN A 397 17.23 28.54 20.23
N LEU A 398 16.59 29.67 19.92
CA LEU A 398 16.91 30.99 20.48
C LEU A 398 16.40 31.16 21.91
N ASP A 399 15.16 30.74 22.18
CA ASP A 399 14.46 31.03 23.43
C ASP A 399 14.87 30.09 24.58
N PHE A 400 15.24 28.83 24.29
CA PHE A 400 15.45 27.80 25.31
C PHE A 400 16.88 27.23 25.38
N THR A 401 17.76 27.49 24.41
CA THR A 401 19.15 26.98 24.38
C THR A 401 19.24 25.47 24.69
N PRO A 402 18.59 24.60 23.89
CA PRO A 402 18.55 23.17 24.14
C PRO A 402 19.96 22.53 24.05
N ARG A 403 20.18 21.44 24.82
CA ARG A 403 21.46 20.70 24.81
C ARG A 403 21.88 20.24 23.41
N THR A 404 20.91 19.91 22.58
CA THR A 404 21.09 19.61 21.16
C THR A 404 20.16 20.53 20.36
N PRO A 405 20.70 21.43 19.51
CA PRO A 405 19.86 22.33 18.72
C PRO A 405 19.02 21.54 17.72
N LEU A 406 17.78 21.97 17.53
CA LEU A 406 16.88 21.37 16.55
C LEU A 406 17.38 21.68 15.14
N ALA A 407 17.36 20.66 14.28
CA ALA A 407 17.77 20.78 12.88
C ALA A 407 16.88 21.77 12.12
N THR A 408 17.51 22.71 11.41
CA THR A 408 16.87 23.73 10.57
C THR A 408 17.32 23.59 9.12
N PRO A 409 16.96 22.48 8.45
CA PRO A 409 17.42 22.20 7.10
C PRO A 409 16.87 23.22 6.09
N THR A 410 17.61 23.41 5.00
CA THR A 410 17.18 24.18 3.85
C THR A 410 16.04 23.45 3.10
N LEU A 411 15.26 24.20 2.31
CA LEU A 411 14.19 23.60 1.51
C LEU A 411 14.73 22.59 0.48
N GLU A 412 15.95 22.77 -0.01
CA GLU A 412 16.58 21.85 -0.96
C GLU A 412 16.97 20.53 -0.29
N GLU A 413 17.52 20.59 0.93
CA GLU A 413 17.79 19.41 1.73
C GLU A 413 16.51 18.62 2.04
N VAL A 414 15.45 19.30 2.50
CA VAL A 414 14.14 18.64 2.75
C VAL A 414 13.54 18.03 1.48
N LYS A 415 13.77 18.64 0.31
CA LYS A 415 13.39 18.05 -0.98
C LYS A 415 14.21 16.82 -1.33
N SER A 416 15.47 16.74 -0.92
CA SER A 416 16.33 15.58 -1.14
C SER A 416 16.06 14.41 -0.18
N TYR A 417 15.56 14.69 1.02
CA TYR A 417 15.31 13.65 2.03
C TYR A 417 14.30 12.60 1.55
N GLY A 418 14.62 11.34 1.82
CA GLY A 418 13.70 10.21 1.67
C GLY A 418 12.64 10.19 2.78
N ILE A 419 11.70 9.25 2.69
CA ILE A 419 10.67 9.02 3.73
C ILE A 419 11.29 8.50 5.02
N GLU A 420 12.39 7.75 4.90
CA GLU A 420 13.13 7.09 5.99
C GLU A 420 14.24 7.96 6.59
N ASP A 421 14.33 9.24 6.22
CA ASP A 421 15.41 10.10 6.70
C ASP A 421 15.32 10.32 8.22
N SER A 422 16.48 10.26 8.90
CA SER A 422 16.63 10.55 10.33
C SER A 422 16.04 11.89 10.76
N PHE A 423 15.99 12.88 9.85
CA PHE A 423 15.34 14.16 10.11
C PHE A 423 13.88 13.97 10.53
N TRP A 424 13.14 12.99 10.02
CA TRP A 424 11.74 12.77 10.36
C TRP A 424 11.52 12.19 11.75
N ASN A 425 12.58 11.74 12.42
CA ASN A 425 12.47 11.14 13.74
C ASN A 425 11.97 12.16 14.78
N MET A 426 10.85 11.82 15.42
CA MET A 426 10.21 12.61 16.48
C MET A 426 10.66 12.19 17.89
N GLY A 427 11.42 11.09 17.99
CA GLY A 427 11.91 10.50 19.24
C GLY A 427 12.71 11.48 20.07
N ALA A 428 13.71 12.14 19.48
CA ALA A 428 14.57 13.10 20.19
C ALA A 428 13.80 14.29 20.82
N LEU A 429 12.60 14.60 20.32
CA LEU A 429 11.72 15.64 20.86
C LEU A 429 10.79 15.12 21.96
N SER A 430 10.50 13.82 22.00
CA SER A 430 9.50 13.23 22.90
C SER A 430 10.12 12.44 24.05
N HIS A 431 11.29 11.81 23.85
CA HIS A 431 11.96 10.95 24.81
C HIS A 431 13.47 11.19 24.80
N PRO A 432 13.94 12.35 25.30
CA PRO A 432 15.35 12.75 25.24
C PRO A 432 16.27 11.94 26.18
N ASP A 433 15.73 11.01 26.97
CA ASP A 433 16.52 10.12 27.82
C ASP A 433 16.60 8.69 27.25
N GLU A 434 15.90 8.41 26.15
CA GLU A 434 15.80 7.08 25.59
C GLU A 434 16.81 6.85 24.44
N PRO A 435 17.62 5.78 24.47
CA PRO A 435 18.62 5.52 23.43
C PRO A 435 18.03 5.38 22.02
N TRP A 436 16.90 4.69 21.88
CA TRP A 436 16.21 4.53 20.59
C TRP A 436 15.72 5.86 19.99
N ALA A 437 15.56 6.91 20.80
CA ALA A 437 15.06 8.21 20.38
C ALA A 437 16.16 9.15 19.87
N ILE A 438 17.40 8.97 20.33
CA ILE A 438 18.52 9.91 20.08
C ILE A 438 19.68 9.26 19.35
N ASP A 439 20.05 8.05 19.75
CA ASP A 439 21.23 7.39 19.22
C ASP A 439 20.94 6.87 17.81
N LEU A 440 21.64 7.43 16.83
CA LEU A 440 21.51 7.08 15.42
C LEU A 440 21.90 5.63 15.15
N ASP A 441 22.84 5.08 15.92
CA ASP A 441 23.29 3.70 15.75
C ASP A 441 22.27 2.72 16.35
N VAL A 442 21.61 3.10 17.45
CA VAL A 442 20.45 2.36 17.97
C VAL A 442 19.28 2.39 17.00
N GLN A 443 18.98 3.54 16.38
CA GLN A 443 17.91 3.66 15.38
C GLN A 443 18.19 2.82 14.13
N LYS A 444 19.40 2.91 13.58
CA LYS A 444 19.84 2.07 12.46
C LYS A 444 19.78 0.59 12.84
N GLY A 445 20.19 0.25 14.06
CA GLY A 445 20.12 -1.11 14.58
C GLY A 445 18.69 -1.64 14.68
N ILE A 446 17.73 -0.83 15.15
CA ILE A 446 16.31 -1.18 15.17
C ILE A 446 15.78 -1.39 13.75
N GLN A 447 16.05 -0.48 12.82
CA GLN A 447 15.60 -0.61 11.43
C GLN A 447 16.18 -1.86 10.74
N ALA A 448 17.48 -2.13 10.95
CA ALA A 448 18.14 -3.32 10.44
C ALA A 448 17.58 -4.59 11.10
N TYR A 449 17.28 -4.56 12.40
CA TYR A 449 16.64 -5.65 13.12
C TYR A 449 15.25 -5.98 12.54
N LEU A 450 14.39 -4.97 12.37
CA LEU A 450 13.06 -5.15 11.76
C LEU A 450 13.17 -5.66 10.32
N THR A 451 14.07 -5.10 9.52
CA THR A 451 14.31 -5.58 8.16
C THR A 451 14.74 -7.04 8.15
N LEU A 452 15.62 -7.44 9.08
CA LEU A 452 16.09 -8.82 9.21
C LEU A 452 14.95 -9.78 9.55
N THR A 453 14.10 -9.45 10.54
CA THR A 453 12.98 -10.30 10.96
C THR A 453 11.94 -10.43 9.84
N HIS A 454 11.56 -9.32 9.20
CA HIS A 454 10.62 -9.33 8.07
C HIS A 454 11.15 -10.11 6.86
N CYS A 455 12.45 -9.99 6.56
CA CYS A 455 13.07 -10.79 5.51
C CYS A 455 13.04 -12.28 5.85
N GLN A 456 13.27 -12.66 7.11
CA GLN A 456 13.17 -14.07 7.54
C GLN A 456 11.76 -14.61 7.37
N ASP A 457 10.74 -13.87 7.81
CA ASP A 457 9.33 -14.25 7.64
C ASP A 457 8.95 -14.41 6.17
N GLU A 458 9.36 -13.46 5.33
CA GLU A 458 9.11 -13.50 3.90
C GLU A 458 9.76 -14.71 3.23
N LEU A 459 11.02 -15.01 3.57
CA LEU A 459 11.74 -16.16 3.00
C LEU A 459 11.12 -17.49 3.44
N ARG A 460 10.69 -17.61 4.70
CA ARG A 460 9.92 -18.77 5.18
C ARG A 460 8.61 -18.91 4.39
N ARG A 461 7.90 -17.81 4.18
CA ARG A 461 6.64 -17.81 3.44
C ARG A 461 6.82 -18.20 1.98
N ILE A 462 7.82 -17.66 1.29
CA ILE A 462 8.16 -18.05 -0.09
C ILE A 462 8.50 -19.54 -0.17
N ALA A 463 9.23 -20.08 0.82
CA ALA A 463 9.56 -21.50 0.88
C ALA A 463 8.29 -22.37 1.00
N CYS A 464 7.33 -21.98 1.83
CA CYS A 464 6.04 -22.67 1.96
C CYS A 464 5.18 -22.53 0.69
N GLU A 465 5.06 -21.33 0.14
CA GLU A 465 4.27 -21.05 -1.07
C GLU A 465 4.79 -21.83 -2.28
N ALA A 466 6.11 -21.95 -2.45
CA ALA A 466 6.71 -22.72 -3.52
C ALA A 466 6.28 -24.21 -3.48
N ARG A 467 6.27 -24.80 -2.28
CA ARG A 467 5.86 -26.21 -2.08
C ARG A 467 4.38 -26.40 -2.27
N GLN A 468 3.57 -25.50 -1.73
CA GLN A 468 2.12 -25.51 -1.92
C GLN A 468 1.74 -25.38 -3.40
N ALA A 469 2.44 -24.52 -4.16
CA ALA A 469 2.24 -24.38 -5.59
C ALA A 469 2.57 -25.68 -6.35
N VAL A 470 3.70 -26.32 -6.04
CA VAL A 470 4.11 -27.59 -6.67
C VAL A 470 3.16 -28.72 -6.30
N GLN A 471 2.81 -28.87 -5.02
CA GLN A 471 1.81 -29.85 -4.57
C GLN A 471 0.44 -29.63 -5.22
N TRP A 472 0.03 -28.36 -5.36
CA TRP A 472 -1.20 -28.02 -6.05
C TRP A 472 -1.15 -28.45 -7.53
N ALA A 473 -0.02 -28.25 -8.21
CA ALA A 473 0.16 -28.69 -9.59
C ALA A 473 0.14 -30.22 -9.74
N ILE A 474 0.75 -30.96 -8.80
CA ILE A 474 0.70 -32.42 -8.73
C ILE A 474 -0.76 -32.89 -8.57
N LYS A 475 -1.45 -32.42 -7.54
CA LYS A 475 -2.86 -32.75 -7.27
C LYS A 475 -3.79 -32.34 -8.42
N LYS A 476 -3.48 -31.24 -9.11
CA LYS A 476 -4.26 -30.79 -10.27
C LYS A 476 -4.09 -31.74 -11.45
N THR A 477 -2.88 -32.27 -11.64
CA THR A 477 -2.57 -33.25 -12.69
C THR A 477 -3.24 -34.59 -12.41
N GLU A 478 -3.21 -35.08 -11.17
CA GLU A 478 -3.95 -36.30 -10.78
C GLU A 478 -5.44 -36.20 -11.10
N LYS A 479 -6.07 -35.06 -10.81
CA LYS A 479 -7.48 -34.82 -11.17
C LYS A 479 -7.70 -34.81 -12.68
N MET A 480 -6.75 -34.29 -13.45
CA MET A 480 -6.80 -34.29 -14.91
C MET A 480 -6.69 -35.70 -15.47
N ASP A 481 -5.82 -36.53 -14.90
CA ASP A 481 -5.66 -37.93 -15.28
C ASP A 481 -6.94 -38.72 -14.98
N CYS A 482 -7.56 -38.52 -13.80
CA CYS A 482 -8.86 -39.13 -13.49
C CYS A 482 -9.97 -38.72 -14.47
N ILE A 483 -9.98 -37.46 -14.93
CA ILE A 483 -10.93 -37.01 -15.96
C ILE A 483 -10.62 -37.71 -17.29
N GLY A 484 -9.34 -37.82 -17.66
CA GLY A 484 -8.90 -38.54 -18.85
C GLY A 484 -9.40 -40.00 -18.84
N GLU A 485 -9.13 -40.72 -17.75
CA GLU A 485 -9.58 -42.11 -17.55
C GLU A 485 -11.10 -42.26 -17.61
N PHE A 486 -11.84 -41.32 -17.01
CA PHE A 486 -13.30 -41.31 -17.04
C PHE A 486 -13.86 -41.13 -18.46
N LEU A 487 -13.17 -40.36 -19.31
CA LEU A 487 -13.57 -40.13 -20.70
C LEU A 487 -13.18 -41.31 -21.61
N THR A 488 -12.17 -42.11 -21.24
CA THR A 488 -11.68 -43.26 -22.03
C THR A 488 -12.20 -44.62 -21.56
N ALA A 489 -13.26 -44.67 -20.75
CA ALA A 489 -13.80 -45.94 -20.24
C ALA A 489 -14.32 -46.88 -21.34
N ASP A 490 -13.97 -48.18 -21.27
CA ASP A 490 -14.28 -49.21 -22.28
C ASP A 490 -15.79 -49.38 -22.55
N VAL A 491 -16.64 -49.08 -21.57
CA VAL A 491 -18.11 -49.06 -21.72
C VAL A 491 -18.63 -47.72 -21.23
N PRO A 492 -18.77 -46.72 -22.12
CA PRO A 492 -19.26 -45.40 -21.73
C PRO A 492 -20.73 -45.46 -21.31
N THR A 493 -21.06 -44.87 -20.16
CA THR A 493 -22.44 -44.54 -19.81
C THR A 493 -23.03 -43.51 -20.77
N GLU A 494 -24.36 -43.41 -20.88
CA GLU A 494 -25.02 -42.42 -21.76
C GLU A 494 -24.58 -40.97 -21.45
N PHE A 495 -24.27 -40.69 -20.16
CA PHE A 495 -23.70 -39.43 -19.72
C PHE A 495 -22.26 -39.22 -20.23
N GLN A 496 -21.38 -40.21 -20.09
CA GLN A 496 -20.00 -40.17 -20.63
C GLN A 496 -19.99 -40.01 -22.15
N TYR A 497 -20.91 -40.67 -22.86
CA TYR A 497 -21.02 -40.54 -24.31
C TYR A 497 -21.36 -39.11 -24.74
N LYS A 498 -22.36 -38.48 -24.11
CA LYS A 498 -22.72 -37.08 -24.36
C LYS A 498 -21.58 -36.13 -24.00
N LEU A 499 -20.88 -36.40 -22.91
CA LEU A 499 -19.75 -35.58 -22.47
C LEU A 499 -18.56 -35.68 -23.44
N ASN A 500 -18.23 -36.88 -23.92
CA ASN A 500 -17.21 -37.11 -24.94
C ASN A 500 -17.54 -36.38 -26.24
N GLN A 501 -18.79 -36.45 -26.70
CA GLN A 501 -19.21 -35.76 -27.92
C GLN A 501 -19.02 -34.24 -27.79
N ILE A 502 -19.44 -33.64 -26.67
CA ILE A 502 -19.25 -32.20 -26.40
C ILE A 502 -17.77 -31.85 -26.30
N CYS A 503 -16.96 -32.71 -25.67
CA CYS A 503 -15.52 -32.51 -25.51
C CYS A 503 -14.76 -32.61 -26.85
N GLU A 504 -15.14 -33.53 -27.73
CA GLU A 504 -14.58 -33.69 -29.08
C GLU A 504 -14.95 -32.52 -29.98
N GLU A 505 -16.23 -32.10 -30.01
CA GLU A 505 -16.71 -30.96 -30.78
C GLU A 505 -15.95 -29.66 -30.41
N ASN A 506 -15.67 -29.47 -29.12
CA ASN A 506 -14.96 -28.28 -28.62
C ASN A 506 -13.45 -28.44 -28.47
N HIS A 507 -12.86 -29.58 -28.86
CA HIS A 507 -11.44 -29.90 -28.68
C HIS A 507 -10.93 -29.69 -27.23
N PHE A 508 -11.83 -29.80 -26.25
CA PHE A 508 -11.63 -29.33 -24.89
C PHE A 508 -10.53 -30.11 -24.15
N PRO A 509 -10.49 -31.46 -24.17
CA PRO A 509 -9.44 -32.21 -23.49
C PRO A 509 -8.05 -31.93 -24.07
N ARG A 510 -7.97 -31.73 -25.40
CA ARG A 510 -6.71 -31.45 -26.10
C ARG A 510 -6.16 -30.08 -25.74
N GLN A 511 -6.97 -29.02 -25.81
CA GLN A 511 -6.54 -27.67 -25.47
C GLN A 511 -6.18 -27.55 -23.98
N LEU A 512 -6.97 -28.19 -23.11
CA LEU A 512 -6.72 -28.19 -21.66
C LEU A 512 -5.40 -28.90 -21.32
N ALA A 513 -5.16 -30.08 -21.90
CA ALA A 513 -3.90 -30.81 -21.74
C ALA A 513 -2.71 -30.01 -22.28
N GLN A 514 -2.85 -29.38 -23.45
CA GLN A 514 -1.80 -28.52 -24.02
C GLN A 514 -1.44 -27.36 -23.10
N ASN A 515 -2.44 -26.66 -22.55
CA ASN A 515 -2.24 -25.50 -21.69
C ASN A 515 -1.53 -25.89 -20.38
N PHE A 516 -1.95 -26.98 -19.73
CA PHE A 516 -1.30 -27.44 -18.49
C PHE A 516 0.11 -27.99 -18.75
N CYS A 517 0.32 -28.77 -19.82
CA CYS A 517 1.66 -29.24 -20.18
C CYS A 517 2.62 -28.06 -20.37
N ARG A 518 2.21 -27.03 -21.13
CA ARG A 518 3.00 -25.79 -21.30
C ARG A 518 3.28 -25.11 -19.97
N LEU A 519 2.27 -24.97 -19.11
CA LEU A 519 2.40 -24.32 -17.81
C LEU A 519 3.42 -25.05 -16.92
N TRP A 520 3.31 -26.37 -16.81
CA TRP A 520 4.22 -27.18 -15.99
C TRP A 520 5.65 -27.15 -16.53
N MET A 521 5.82 -27.23 -17.86
CA MET A 521 7.13 -27.06 -18.48
C MET A 521 7.75 -25.69 -18.20
N MET A 522 6.95 -24.61 -18.22
CA MET A 522 7.44 -23.27 -17.84
C MET A 522 7.86 -23.22 -16.38
N TRP A 523 7.04 -23.75 -15.48
CA TRP A 523 7.36 -23.83 -14.06
C TRP A 523 8.65 -24.62 -13.80
N ASN A 524 8.88 -25.69 -14.56
CA ASN A 524 10.05 -26.54 -14.40
C ASN A 524 11.39 -25.79 -14.57
N VAL A 525 11.41 -24.70 -15.36
CA VAL A 525 12.60 -23.85 -15.58
C VAL A 525 13.19 -23.36 -14.25
N LYS A 526 12.34 -23.00 -13.28
CA LYS A 526 12.77 -22.47 -11.97
C LYS A 526 12.38 -23.36 -10.79
N CYS A 527 11.47 -24.31 -10.94
CA CYS A 527 10.94 -25.15 -9.87
C CYS A 527 12.05 -25.80 -9.03
N LYS A 528 12.92 -26.62 -9.65
CA LYS A 528 13.99 -27.33 -8.93
C LYS A 528 14.95 -26.38 -8.24
N LYS A 529 15.29 -25.25 -8.90
CA LYS A 529 16.19 -24.24 -8.35
C LYS A 529 15.56 -23.57 -7.14
N LEU A 530 14.28 -23.22 -7.21
CA LEU A 530 13.51 -22.60 -6.14
C LEU A 530 13.35 -23.54 -4.94
N LEU A 531 12.96 -24.79 -5.15
CA LEU A 531 12.79 -25.77 -4.07
C LEU A 531 14.10 -25.98 -3.31
N ARG A 532 15.19 -26.30 -4.04
CA ARG A 532 16.53 -26.50 -3.43
C ARG A 532 17.06 -25.25 -2.73
N TRP A 533 16.88 -24.07 -3.34
CA TRP A 533 17.33 -22.82 -2.72
C TRP A 533 16.54 -22.48 -1.46
N SER A 534 15.24 -22.77 -1.44
CA SER A 534 14.35 -22.40 -0.33
C SER A 534 14.37 -23.38 0.86
N THR A 535 14.95 -24.59 0.71
CA THR A 535 15.04 -25.60 1.77
C THR A 535 15.68 -25.06 3.06
N LYS A 536 16.66 -24.16 2.95
CA LYS A 536 17.33 -23.51 4.11
C LYS A 536 16.43 -22.59 4.94
N TYR A 537 15.23 -22.27 4.45
CA TYR A 537 14.25 -21.42 5.12
C TYR A 537 13.02 -22.21 5.60
N LEU A 538 13.07 -23.53 5.54
CA LEU A 538 12.08 -24.36 6.20
C LEU A 538 12.42 -24.49 7.68
N ASP A 539 11.40 -24.54 8.51
CA ASP A 539 11.59 -24.96 9.90
C ASP A 539 12.07 -26.43 9.89
N HIS A 540 13.00 -26.77 10.79
CA HIS A 540 13.69 -28.08 10.88
C HIS A 540 12.76 -29.30 11.09
N GLN A 541 11.44 -29.12 11.01
CA GLN A 541 10.43 -30.16 11.19
C GLN A 541 9.91 -30.78 9.88
N LEU A 542 10.29 -30.25 8.70
CA LEU A 542 9.95 -30.90 7.44
C LEU A 542 10.90 -32.06 7.20
N ASP A 543 10.34 -33.27 7.21
CA ASP A 543 11.04 -34.53 6.98
C ASP A 543 11.73 -34.50 5.61
N SER A 544 13.03 -34.81 5.58
CA SER A 544 13.82 -34.89 4.33
C SER A 544 13.22 -35.87 3.33
N SER A 545 12.41 -36.83 3.82
CA SER A 545 11.64 -37.77 2.99
C SER A 545 10.61 -37.05 2.11
N LEU A 546 9.85 -36.09 2.66
CA LEU A 546 8.78 -35.37 1.96
C LEU A 546 9.33 -34.45 0.86
N GLU A 547 10.49 -33.82 1.08
CA GLU A 547 11.16 -33.02 0.06
C GLU A 547 11.56 -33.87 -1.15
N THR A 548 12.07 -35.07 -0.88
CA THR A 548 12.49 -36.00 -1.92
C THR A 548 11.27 -36.49 -2.71
N GLU A 549 10.18 -36.81 -2.01
CA GLU A 549 8.91 -37.22 -2.61
C GLU A 549 8.31 -36.15 -3.52
N ILE A 550 8.26 -34.88 -3.09
CA ILE A 550 7.72 -33.77 -3.92
C ILE A 550 8.53 -33.61 -5.21
N ILE A 551 9.87 -33.72 -5.13
CA ILE A 551 10.74 -33.59 -6.30
C ILE A 551 10.54 -34.78 -7.25
N GLU A 552 10.45 -36.00 -6.73
CA GLU A 552 10.21 -37.21 -7.52
C GLU A 552 8.85 -37.16 -8.23
N GLN A 553 7.78 -36.77 -7.51
CA GLN A 553 6.45 -36.58 -8.08
C GLN A 553 6.43 -35.47 -9.14
N TRP A 554 7.15 -34.38 -8.92
CA TRP A 554 7.30 -33.32 -9.91
C TRP A 554 8.03 -33.81 -11.17
N ASP A 555 9.10 -34.60 -11.03
CA ASP A 555 9.84 -35.15 -12.15
C ASP A 555 9.02 -36.13 -12.98
N LEU A 556 8.20 -36.95 -12.33
CA LEU A 556 7.23 -37.80 -12.99
C LEU A 556 6.19 -36.97 -13.76
N LEU A 557 5.63 -35.93 -13.13
CA LEU A 557 4.66 -35.02 -13.76
C LEU A 557 5.23 -34.36 -15.01
N ILE A 558 6.47 -33.88 -14.97
CA ILE A 558 7.12 -33.25 -16.12
C ILE A 558 7.37 -34.27 -17.24
N THR A 559 7.83 -35.47 -16.90
CA THR A 559 8.05 -36.54 -17.89
C THR A 559 6.74 -36.91 -18.59
N ASN A 560 5.66 -37.08 -17.84
CA ASN A 560 4.33 -37.37 -18.39
C ASN A 560 3.81 -36.22 -19.25
N SER A 561 4.03 -34.97 -18.81
CA SER A 561 3.63 -33.77 -19.56
C SER A 561 4.37 -33.65 -20.89
N GLN A 562 5.67 -33.96 -20.92
CA GLN A 562 6.46 -33.97 -22.15
C GLN A 562 5.99 -35.06 -23.13
N GLN A 563 5.79 -36.28 -22.66
CA GLN A 563 5.26 -37.37 -23.50
C GLN A 563 3.87 -37.06 -24.05
N THR A 564 3.01 -36.46 -23.22
CA THR A 564 1.67 -36.02 -23.62
C THR A 564 1.77 -34.91 -24.66
N TRP A 565 2.64 -33.93 -24.45
CA TRP A 565 2.91 -32.85 -25.40
C TRP A 565 3.38 -33.38 -26.76
N GLU A 566 4.34 -34.30 -26.77
CA GLU A 566 4.86 -34.94 -27.99
C GLU A 566 3.76 -35.65 -28.77
N LYS A 567 2.91 -36.44 -28.09
CA LYS A 567 1.74 -37.09 -28.72
C LYS A 567 0.79 -36.07 -29.35
N LEU A 568 0.57 -34.93 -28.69
CA LEU A 568 -0.36 -33.89 -29.12
C LEU A 568 0.16 -33.01 -30.27
N VAL A 569 1.49 -32.92 -30.46
CA VAL A 569 2.17 -32.04 -31.45
C VAL A 569 2.72 -32.81 -32.66
N THR A 570 2.31 -34.06 -32.88
CA THR A 570 2.61 -34.82 -34.12
C THR A 570 2.00 -34.24 -35.42
N GLY A 571 1.57 -32.97 -35.42
CA GLY A 571 1.45 -32.11 -36.61
C GLY A 571 2.46 -30.95 -36.51
N GLN A 572 3.24 -30.73 -37.58
CA GLN A 572 4.41 -29.82 -37.70
C GLN A 572 4.59 -28.79 -36.56
N SER A 573 5.67 -28.96 -35.81
CA SER A 573 6.17 -27.98 -34.84
C SER A 573 6.58 -26.69 -35.57
N VAL A 574 5.85 -25.59 -35.31
CA VAL A 574 6.44 -24.26 -35.35
C VAL A 574 7.11 -24.07 -33.99
N ILE A 575 8.44 -24.19 -33.97
CA ILE A 575 9.25 -23.76 -32.84
C ILE A 575 9.13 -22.24 -32.82
N VAL A 576 8.30 -21.71 -31.92
CA VAL A 576 8.43 -20.31 -31.50
C VAL A 576 9.54 -20.31 -30.47
N GLU A 577 10.73 -19.85 -30.86
CA GLU A 577 11.73 -19.41 -29.90
C GLU A 577 11.11 -18.24 -29.12
N ILE A 578 10.77 -18.47 -27.85
CA ILE A 578 10.15 -17.46 -27.01
C ILE A 578 11.29 -16.59 -26.47
N GLY A 579 11.28 -15.33 -26.90
CA GLY A 579 12.18 -14.27 -26.44
C GLY A 579 12.11 -14.06 -24.93
N ASN A 580 13.18 -13.47 -24.40
CA ASN A 580 13.31 -13.07 -23.02
C ASN A 580 12.17 -12.11 -22.62
N LEU A 581 11.85 -11.96 -21.33
CA LEU A 581 10.86 -10.97 -20.86
C LEU A 581 11.24 -9.55 -21.34
N ALA A 582 12.54 -9.30 -21.50
CA ALA A 582 13.07 -8.09 -22.13
C ALA A 582 12.57 -7.93 -23.57
N ASP A 583 12.64 -8.99 -24.39
CA ASP A 583 12.22 -8.99 -25.79
C ASP A 583 10.70 -8.79 -25.91
N HIS A 584 9.91 -9.27 -24.95
CA HIS A 584 8.45 -9.07 -24.94
C HIS A 584 8.04 -7.67 -24.46
N VAL A 585 8.77 -7.11 -23.49
CA VAL A 585 8.64 -5.70 -23.11
C VAL A 585 9.08 -4.80 -24.26
N GLU A 586 10.12 -5.18 -24.99
CA GLU A 586 10.60 -4.50 -26.19
C GLU A 586 9.58 -4.61 -27.34
N GLU A 587 8.93 -5.75 -27.54
CA GLU A 587 7.82 -5.92 -28.49
C GLU A 587 6.62 -5.03 -28.16
N LEU A 588 6.25 -4.93 -26.87
CA LEU A 588 5.18 -4.04 -26.41
C LEU A 588 5.54 -2.56 -26.56
N ILE A 589 6.82 -2.20 -26.38
CA ILE A 589 7.33 -0.84 -26.63
C ILE A 589 7.33 -0.55 -28.13
N LEU A 590 7.76 -1.49 -28.97
CA LEU A 590 7.80 -1.36 -30.43
C LEU A 590 6.38 -1.27 -31.04
N ASP A 591 5.41 -2.01 -30.52
CA ASP A 591 4.00 -1.89 -30.92
C ASP A 591 3.41 -0.54 -30.51
N GLN A 592 3.84 -0.01 -29.36
CA GLN A 592 3.46 1.32 -28.90
C GLN A 592 4.06 2.43 -29.77
N GLU A 593 5.32 2.30 -30.20
CA GLU A 593 5.98 3.20 -31.15
C GLU A 593 5.39 3.11 -32.57
N ALA A 594 5.02 1.91 -33.04
CA ALA A 594 4.37 1.71 -34.33
C ALA A 594 2.98 2.35 -34.39
N LEU A 595 2.22 2.34 -33.29
CA LEU A 595 0.94 3.02 -33.17
C LEU A 595 1.09 4.55 -33.08
N GLU A 596 2.21 5.06 -32.57
CA GLU A 596 2.54 6.49 -32.60
C GLU A 596 2.98 6.96 -34.00
N TYR A 597 3.67 6.10 -34.77
CA TYR A 597 4.10 6.39 -36.15
C TYR A 597 2.98 6.26 -37.19
N ALA A 598 1.98 5.40 -36.95
CA ALA A 598 0.81 5.24 -37.83
C ALA A 598 -0.21 6.40 -37.70
N GLY A 599 0.04 7.37 -36.82
CA GLY A 599 -0.82 8.50 -36.52
C GLY A 599 -0.69 9.73 -37.43
N ASP A 600 0.17 9.72 -38.46
CA ASP A 600 0.32 10.84 -39.40
C ASP A 600 -0.03 10.47 -40.86
N PRO A 601 -1.32 10.40 -41.24
CA PRO A 601 -1.74 10.51 -42.62
C PRO A 601 -1.98 12.00 -42.94
N GLY A 602 -0.89 12.76 -43.08
CA GLY A 602 -0.99 14.22 -43.15
C GLY A 602 0.20 14.94 -43.80
N SER A 603 0.89 14.34 -44.77
CA SER A 603 1.76 15.08 -45.68
C SER A 603 1.86 14.47 -47.08
N GLU A 604 0.81 14.68 -47.87
CA GLU A 604 0.91 15.09 -49.28
C GLU A 604 -0.18 16.12 -49.59
#